data_AF-A0A542GJ27-F1
#
_entry.id   AF-A0A542GJ27-F1
#
_cell.length_a   1.000
_cell.length_b   1.000
_cell.length_c   1.000
_cell.angle_alpha   90.00
_cell.angle_beta   90.00
_cell.angle_gamma   90.00
#
_symmetry.space_group_name_H-M   'P 1'
#
loop_
_entity.id
_entity.type
_entity.pdbx_description
1 polymer ?
#
loop_
_entity_poly.entity_id
_entity_poly.type
_entity_poly.pdbx_seq_one_letter_code
_entity_poly.pdbx_strand_id
1 'polypeptide(L)'
;MTITAAADGSALGNPGPAGWAWYVNDDCWRAGGWPHGTNNQGELMAVLDLLRATAHLPGEDLRILCDSQYVINSITKWMPGWKRKGWRKADGKPVLNVELLKELDRELAGRTYTFEWVKGHAGHELNEAADERARAAATAYQQGVAARSGPGFPGGHHPGTHQAGSGRSANAHSSSGREPQPATLDIPVAASARQATGPGASAPAAGGGRPRITPEPVTAFDELDLFSELDREALEEAEATQQAGSIPPEALVEELERELLGPLVRGDIGRTAVLLHPDFMEIGSSGRVWTRDAMMMALEEDPGERTDIEILGADRIGAGAVLLTYRSFARSGTTLRSSLWVLDGGRWRLRFHQGTPEA
;
A
#
# COMPACT_ATOMS: atom_id res chain seq x y z
N MET A 1 -13.26 1.58 26.89
CA MET A 1 -12.64 2.93 26.73
C MET A 1 -12.14 3.01 25.28
N THR A 2 -11.51 4.13 24.88
CA THR A 2 -10.94 4.27 23.53
C THR A 2 -9.45 4.48 23.65
N ILE A 3 -8.66 3.64 23.01
CA ILE A 3 -7.20 3.77 22.92
C ILE A 3 -6.91 4.70 21.73
N THR A 4 -6.29 5.84 22.00
CA THR A 4 -5.85 6.77 20.95
C THR A 4 -4.34 6.63 20.77
N ALA A 5 -3.90 6.34 19.55
CA ALA A 5 -2.49 6.19 19.21
C ALA A 5 -2.20 6.84 17.85
N ALA A 6 -1.01 7.39 17.67
CA ALA A 6 -0.49 7.69 16.35
C ALA A 6 0.36 6.53 15.83
N ALA A 7 0.38 6.33 14.52
CA ALA A 7 1.19 5.31 13.85
C ALA A 7 1.83 5.91 12.61
N ASP A 8 3.15 5.75 12.49
CA ASP A 8 3.95 6.38 11.45
C ASP A 8 5.13 5.50 10.98
N GLY A 9 5.60 5.75 9.76
CA GLY A 9 6.71 5.07 9.10
C GLY A 9 7.74 6.06 8.56
N SER A 10 8.99 5.62 8.47
CA SER A 10 10.08 6.43 7.92
C SER A 10 11.01 5.58 7.09
N ALA A 11 11.53 6.11 5.98
CA ALA A 11 12.58 5.47 5.20
C ALA A 11 13.70 6.45 4.82
N LEU A 12 14.96 6.06 5.06
CA LEU A 12 16.15 6.82 4.68
C LEU A 12 16.57 6.43 3.25
N GLY A 13 15.83 6.96 2.29
CA GLY A 13 15.80 6.50 0.90
C GLY A 13 14.67 5.49 0.69
N ASN A 14 14.00 5.55 -0.46
CA ASN A 14 12.77 4.78 -0.71
C ASN A 14 12.91 3.93 -2.01
N PRO A 15 13.42 2.68 -1.94
CA PRO A 15 13.70 1.89 -0.72
C PRO A 15 15.08 2.15 -0.09
N GLY A 16 15.18 1.89 1.22
CA GLY A 16 16.37 2.15 2.05
C GLY A 16 16.16 1.66 3.49
N PRO A 17 17.07 1.95 4.45
CA PRO A 17 16.84 1.67 5.86
C PRO A 17 15.52 2.30 6.30
N ALA A 18 14.63 1.48 6.85
CA ALA A 18 13.25 1.87 7.15
C ALA A 18 12.92 1.59 8.62
N GLY A 19 12.04 2.40 9.17
CA GLY A 19 11.57 2.33 10.54
C GLY A 19 10.07 2.55 10.62
N TRP A 20 9.50 2.12 11.73
CA TRP A 20 8.08 2.26 12.04
C TRP A 20 7.93 2.50 13.53
N ALA A 21 6.89 3.22 13.92
CA ALA A 21 6.54 3.39 15.32
C ALA A 21 5.05 3.65 15.50
N TRP A 22 4.52 3.21 16.63
CA TRP A 22 3.25 3.71 17.15
C TRP A 22 3.46 4.31 18.54
N TYR A 23 2.66 5.31 18.87
CA TYR A 23 2.81 6.11 20.08
C TYR A 23 1.45 6.44 20.71
N VAL A 24 1.29 6.10 21.99
CA VAL A 24 0.16 6.53 22.83
C VAL A 24 0.65 7.60 23.82
N ASN A 25 1.75 7.33 24.51
CA ASN A 25 2.47 8.24 25.40
C ASN A 25 3.89 7.70 25.67
N ASP A 26 4.71 8.42 26.45
CA ASP A 26 6.11 8.07 26.68
C ASP A 26 6.33 6.72 27.39
N ASP A 27 5.33 6.24 28.12
CA ASP A 27 5.34 4.93 28.78
C ASP A 27 4.67 3.83 27.94
N CYS A 28 4.07 4.18 26.80
CA CYS A 28 3.29 3.29 25.95
C CYS A 28 3.53 3.62 24.47
N TRP A 29 4.62 3.08 23.94
CA TRP A 29 5.00 3.19 22.54
C TRP A 29 5.87 2.01 22.11
N ARG A 30 5.94 1.76 20.81
CA ARG A 30 6.87 0.78 20.26
C ARG A 30 7.41 1.23 18.92
N ALA A 31 8.66 0.86 18.64
CA ALA A 31 9.29 1.11 17.34
C ALA A 31 10.12 -0.09 16.88
N GLY A 32 10.34 -0.15 15.57
CA GLY A 32 11.16 -1.15 14.92
C GLY A 32 11.51 -0.71 13.51
N GLY A 33 12.06 -1.62 12.71
CA GLY A 33 12.48 -1.29 11.35
C GLY A 33 13.23 -2.43 10.67
N TRP A 34 13.82 -2.14 9.52
CA TRP A 34 14.63 -3.07 8.73
C TRP A 34 15.78 -2.33 8.02
N PRO A 35 16.89 -3.03 7.65
CA PRO A 35 17.97 -2.45 6.85
C PRO A 35 17.53 -2.00 5.45
N HIS A 36 16.45 -2.59 4.92
CA HIS A 36 15.93 -2.28 3.60
C HIS A 36 14.41 -2.44 3.57
N GLY A 37 13.70 -1.36 3.28
CA GLY A 37 12.24 -1.28 3.16
C GLY A 37 11.81 0.05 2.56
N THR A 38 10.50 0.28 2.47
CA THR A 38 9.90 1.53 2.00
C THR A 38 9.18 2.26 3.12
N ASN A 39 8.84 3.53 2.89
CA ASN A 39 8.04 4.32 3.84
C ASN A 39 6.70 3.63 4.13
N ASN A 40 5.97 3.28 3.07
CA ASN A 40 4.68 2.61 3.12
C ASN A 40 4.72 1.26 3.87
N GLN A 41 5.83 0.52 3.81
CA GLN A 41 5.99 -0.69 4.61
C GLN A 41 6.11 -0.38 6.10
N GLY A 42 6.82 0.70 6.45
CA GLY A 42 6.92 1.20 7.81
C GLY A 42 5.55 1.62 8.36
N GLU A 43 4.82 2.44 7.61
CA GLU A 43 3.50 2.95 8.01
C GLU A 43 2.49 1.81 8.23
N LEU A 44 2.41 0.84 7.29
CA LEU A 44 1.55 -0.35 7.45
C LEU A 44 1.95 -1.19 8.67
N MET A 45 3.25 -1.34 8.91
CA MET A 45 3.75 -2.11 10.05
C MET A 45 3.47 -1.43 11.39
N ALA A 46 3.54 -0.09 11.45
CA ALA A 46 3.19 0.64 12.67
C ALA A 46 1.75 0.34 13.12
N VAL A 47 0.80 0.38 12.18
CA VAL A 47 -0.60 0.01 12.45
C VAL A 47 -0.74 -1.47 12.80
N LEU A 48 -0.07 -2.36 12.06
CA LEU A 48 -0.12 -3.80 12.31
C LEU A 48 0.39 -4.14 13.71
N ASP A 49 1.51 -3.53 14.10
CA ASP A 49 2.12 -3.76 15.39
C ASP A 49 1.27 -3.19 16.54
N LEU A 50 0.64 -2.03 16.36
CA LEU A 50 -0.32 -1.48 17.31
C LEU A 50 -1.51 -2.42 17.55
N LEU A 51 -2.08 -2.98 16.47
CA LEU A 51 -3.19 -3.95 16.56
C LEU A 51 -2.76 -5.19 17.35
N ARG A 52 -1.55 -5.69 17.11
CA ARG A 52 -0.97 -6.81 17.87
C ARG A 52 -0.68 -6.44 19.32
N ALA A 53 -0.20 -5.23 19.58
CA ALA A 53 0.12 -4.76 20.93
C ALA A 53 -1.12 -4.64 21.81
N THR A 54 -2.25 -4.34 21.20
CA THR A 54 -3.56 -4.21 21.85
C THR A 54 -4.41 -5.48 21.73
N ALA A 55 -3.81 -6.60 21.26
CA ALA A 55 -4.52 -7.84 20.96
C ALA A 55 -5.31 -8.41 22.16
N HIS A 56 -4.79 -8.24 23.38
CA HIS A 56 -5.41 -8.69 24.64
C HIS A 56 -6.62 -7.87 25.07
N LEU A 57 -6.92 -6.76 24.38
CA LEU A 57 -8.03 -5.84 24.67
C LEU A 57 -9.01 -5.74 23.49
N PRO A 58 -9.68 -6.85 23.08
CA PRO A 58 -10.53 -6.86 21.88
C PRO A 58 -11.80 -5.99 21.97
N GLY A 59 -12.23 -5.62 23.18
CA GLY A 59 -13.41 -4.78 23.40
C GLY A 59 -13.13 -3.28 23.55
N GLU A 60 -11.86 -2.87 23.41
CA GLU A 60 -11.47 -1.47 23.46
C GLU A 60 -11.42 -0.91 22.04
N ASP A 61 -12.04 0.25 21.83
CA ASP A 61 -12.05 0.90 20.51
C ASP A 61 -10.68 1.51 20.22
N LEU A 62 -10.20 1.40 18.98
CA LEU A 62 -8.96 2.02 18.54
C LEU A 62 -9.24 3.29 17.72
N ARG A 63 -8.61 4.40 18.11
CA ARG A 63 -8.56 5.64 17.32
C ARG A 63 -7.12 5.85 16.88
N ILE A 64 -6.87 5.62 15.60
CA ILE A 64 -5.52 5.61 15.02
C ILE A 64 -5.31 6.89 14.22
N LEU A 65 -4.36 7.71 14.65
CA LEU A 65 -3.91 8.90 13.93
C LEU A 65 -2.82 8.49 12.95
N CYS A 66 -3.00 8.82 11.67
CA CYS A 66 -2.00 8.62 10.62
C CYS A 66 -2.02 9.82 9.68
N ASP A 67 -0.86 10.26 9.23
CA ASP A 67 -0.75 11.18 8.09
C ASP A 67 -0.69 10.43 6.73
N SER A 68 -0.38 9.14 6.77
CA SER A 68 -0.45 8.25 5.62
C SER A 68 -1.87 8.02 5.12
N GLN A 69 -2.23 8.71 4.04
CA GLN A 69 -3.43 8.39 3.28
C GLN A 69 -3.34 6.96 2.69
N TYR A 70 -2.14 6.44 2.47
CA TYR A 70 -1.92 5.14 1.84
C TYR A 70 -2.45 4.05 2.76
N VAL A 71 -2.07 4.09 4.03
CA VAL A 71 -2.53 3.15 5.05
C VAL A 71 -4.04 3.25 5.21
N ILE A 72 -4.56 4.47 5.37
CA ILE A 72 -6.00 4.71 5.57
C ILE A 72 -6.80 4.16 4.38
N ASN A 73 -6.45 4.52 3.16
CA ASN A 73 -7.16 4.08 1.95
C ASN A 73 -6.97 2.58 1.69
N SER A 74 -5.78 2.03 1.93
CA SER A 74 -5.52 0.59 1.80
C SER A 74 -6.45 -0.21 2.67
N ILE A 75 -6.60 0.16 3.94
CA ILE A 75 -7.44 -0.56 4.89
C ILE A 75 -8.94 -0.30 4.65
N THR A 76 -9.33 0.97 4.48
CA THR A 76 -10.75 1.35 4.49
C THR A 76 -11.44 1.25 3.12
N LYS A 77 -10.72 1.46 2.01
CA LYS A 77 -11.31 1.54 0.67
C LYS A 77 -10.92 0.36 -0.22
N TRP A 78 -9.64 -0.01 -0.25
CA TRP A 78 -9.11 -0.90 -1.29
C TRP A 78 -9.08 -2.37 -0.89
N MET A 79 -8.75 -2.67 0.36
CA MET A 79 -8.63 -4.04 0.87
C MET A 79 -9.87 -4.92 0.60
N PRO A 80 -11.13 -4.45 0.77
CA PRO A 80 -12.30 -5.27 0.43
C PRO A 80 -12.31 -5.74 -1.03
N GLY A 81 -11.95 -4.85 -1.97
CA GLY A 81 -11.86 -5.18 -3.40
C GLY A 81 -10.70 -6.13 -3.71
N TRP A 82 -9.54 -5.91 -3.10
CA TRP A 82 -8.39 -6.80 -3.26
C TRP A 82 -8.67 -8.21 -2.74
N LYS A 83 -9.37 -8.34 -1.60
CA LYS A 83 -9.79 -9.65 -1.07
C LYS A 83 -10.69 -10.41 -2.05
N ARG A 84 -11.67 -9.73 -2.64
CA ARG A 84 -12.56 -10.31 -3.67
C ARG A 84 -11.78 -10.80 -4.90
N LYS A 85 -10.71 -10.10 -5.27
CA LYS A 85 -9.82 -10.45 -6.40
C LYS A 85 -8.66 -11.37 -6.02
N GLY A 86 -8.72 -12.03 -4.85
CA GLY A 86 -7.69 -12.96 -4.40
C GLY A 86 -6.33 -12.30 -4.16
N TRP A 87 -6.32 -11.03 -3.76
CA TRP A 87 -5.15 -10.17 -3.56
C TRP A 87 -4.31 -9.95 -4.81
N ARG A 88 -4.96 -9.96 -5.98
CA ARG A 88 -4.34 -9.72 -7.28
C ARG A 88 -4.90 -8.46 -7.93
N LYS A 89 -4.05 -7.86 -8.76
CA LYS A 89 -4.36 -6.74 -9.64
C LYS A 89 -4.97 -7.23 -10.94
N ALA A 90 -5.45 -6.30 -11.76
CA ALA A 90 -6.00 -6.59 -13.09
C ALA A 90 -4.97 -7.28 -14.01
N ASP A 91 -3.68 -6.95 -13.88
CA ASP A 91 -2.58 -7.59 -14.60
C ASP A 91 -2.18 -8.97 -14.04
N GLY A 92 -2.95 -9.50 -13.08
CA GLY A 92 -2.73 -10.79 -12.43
C GLY A 92 -1.62 -10.81 -11.38
N LYS A 93 -0.84 -9.74 -11.24
CA LYS A 93 0.23 -9.63 -10.23
C LYS A 93 -0.36 -9.41 -8.84
N PRO A 94 0.37 -9.78 -7.77
CA PRO A 94 -0.04 -9.45 -6.42
C PRO A 94 -0.13 -7.94 -6.19
N VAL A 95 -1.03 -7.53 -5.30
CA VAL A 95 -1.07 -6.15 -4.78
C VAL A 95 0.24 -5.84 -4.06
N LEU A 96 0.71 -4.59 -4.12
CA LEU A 96 1.92 -4.21 -3.39
C LEU A 96 1.71 -4.35 -1.88
N ASN A 97 2.73 -4.79 -1.15
CA ASN A 97 2.66 -5.04 0.31
C ASN A 97 1.60 -6.06 0.73
N VAL A 98 1.17 -6.95 -0.19
CA VAL A 98 0.10 -7.92 0.03
C VAL A 98 0.27 -8.75 1.32
N GLU A 99 1.50 -9.13 1.68
CA GLU A 99 1.71 -9.95 2.88
C GLU A 99 1.45 -9.15 4.16
N LEU A 100 1.89 -7.88 4.25
CA LEU A 100 1.54 -6.99 5.36
C LEU A 100 0.03 -6.71 5.41
N LEU A 101 -0.60 -6.50 4.26
CA LEU A 101 -2.04 -6.23 4.18
C LEU A 101 -2.89 -7.43 4.60
N LYS A 102 -2.47 -8.66 4.28
CA LYS A 102 -3.13 -9.88 4.77
C LYS A 102 -2.97 -10.06 6.28
N GLU A 103 -1.82 -9.68 6.82
CA GLU A 103 -1.61 -9.68 8.27
C GLU A 103 -2.52 -8.64 8.95
N LEU A 104 -2.59 -7.41 8.41
CA LEU A 104 -3.51 -6.36 8.87
C LEU A 104 -4.96 -6.84 8.83
N ASP A 105 -5.42 -7.41 7.71
CA ASP A 105 -6.77 -7.95 7.57
C ASP A 105 -7.11 -8.96 8.66
N ARG A 106 -6.14 -9.80 9.05
CA ARG A 106 -6.32 -10.76 10.13
C ARG A 106 -6.44 -10.09 11.50
N GLU A 107 -5.58 -9.12 11.81
CA GLU A 107 -5.58 -8.46 13.12
C GLU A 107 -6.76 -7.48 13.29
N LEU A 108 -7.27 -6.92 12.19
CA LEU A 108 -8.46 -6.06 12.18
C LEU A 108 -9.77 -6.85 12.38
N ALA A 109 -9.76 -8.16 12.14
CA ALA A 109 -10.96 -8.97 12.24
C ALA A 109 -11.54 -8.94 13.67
N GLY A 110 -12.77 -8.44 13.81
CA GLY A 110 -13.48 -8.36 15.09
C GLY A 110 -13.05 -7.17 15.98
N ARG A 111 -12.27 -6.22 15.45
CA ARG A 111 -11.91 -4.97 16.13
C ARG A 111 -12.87 -3.84 15.75
N THR A 112 -13.15 -2.97 16.72
CA THR A 112 -13.71 -1.65 16.45
C THR A 112 -12.57 -0.65 16.33
N TYR A 113 -12.45 0.02 15.19
CA TYR A 113 -11.39 0.99 14.96
C TYR A 113 -11.88 2.16 14.10
N THR A 114 -11.20 3.30 14.24
CA THR A 114 -11.38 4.50 13.43
C THR A 114 -10.00 5.05 13.05
N PHE A 115 -9.90 5.59 11.84
CA PHE A 115 -8.74 6.35 11.42
C PHE A 115 -9.07 7.85 11.48
N GLU A 116 -8.16 8.63 12.04
CA GLU A 116 -8.15 10.08 11.91
C GLU A 116 -6.95 10.46 11.04
N TRP A 117 -7.25 10.99 9.86
CA TRP A 117 -6.20 11.56 9.04
C TRP A 117 -5.73 12.87 9.66
N VAL A 118 -4.43 12.94 9.95
CA VAL A 118 -3.77 14.18 10.37
C VAL A 118 -2.89 14.68 9.23
N LYS A 119 -2.73 15.99 9.12
CA LYS A 119 -1.84 16.53 8.10
C LYS A 119 -0.39 16.30 8.54
N GLY A 120 0.44 15.74 7.66
CA GLY A 120 1.88 15.64 7.89
C GLY A 120 2.49 17.03 8.11
N HIS A 121 3.43 17.11 9.06
CA HIS A 121 4.09 18.32 9.61
C HIS A 121 3.34 19.07 10.73
N ALA A 122 4.15 19.78 11.53
CA ALA A 122 3.90 20.31 12.87
C ALA A 122 2.44 20.66 13.27
N GLY A 123 2.04 20.21 14.45
CA GLY A 123 0.75 20.51 15.09
C GLY A 123 0.06 19.32 15.74
N HIS A 124 0.66 18.12 15.71
CA HIS A 124 0.05 16.88 16.21
C HIS A 124 1.05 16.10 17.05
N GLU A 125 1.10 16.38 18.36
CA GLU A 125 2.09 15.85 19.30
C GLU A 125 2.25 14.32 19.25
N LEU A 126 1.15 13.57 19.14
CA LEU A 126 1.23 12.10 19.04
C LEU A 126 1.89 11.65 17.73
N ASN A 127 1.56 12.29 16.60
CA ASN A 127 2.11 11.95 15.29
C ASN A 127 3.59 12.33 15.21
N GLU A 128 3.95 13.52 15.70
CA GLU A 128 5.34 13.95 15.79
C GLU A 128 6.20 13.00 16.64
N ALA A 129 5.64 12.52 17.76
CA ALA A 129 6.31 11.54 18.61
C ALA A 129 6.48 10.18 17.92
N ALA A 130 5.55 9.78 17.06
CA ALA A 130 5.64 8.57 16.24
C ALA A 130 6.67 8.74 15.10
N ASP A 131 6.64 9.84 14.35
CA ASP A 131 7.61 10.18 13.28
C ASP A 131 9.04 10.15 13.84
N GLU A 132 9.29 10.85 14.95
CA GLU A 132 10.61 10.90 15.57
C GLU A 132 11.14 9.50 15.88
N ARG A 133 10.28 8.62 16.42
CA ARG A 133 10.62 7.25 16.79
C ARG A 133 10.83 6.35 15.56
N ALA A 134 10.00 6.50 14.53
CA ALA A 134 10.14 5.77 13.27
C ALA A 134 11.45 6.16 12.56
N ARG A 135 11.74 7.46 12.49
CA ARG A 135 12.98 7.99 11.91
C ARG A 135 14.21 7.59 12.70
N ALA A 136 14.13 7.60 14.04
CA ALA A 136 15.21 7.11 14.90
C ALA A 136 15.50 5.62 14.67
N ALA A 137 14.45 4.80 14.48
CA ALA A 137 14.62 3.38 14.15
C ALA A 137 15.27 3.18 12.77
N ALA A 138 14.82 3.89 11.74
CA ALA A 138 15.43 3.87 10.41
C ALA A 138 16.92 4.26 10.45
N THR A 139 17.24 5.30 11.23
CA THR A 139 18.63 5.77 11.44
C THR A 139 19.49 4.73 12.15
N ALA A 140 18.95 4.04 13.16
CA ALA A 140 19.66 2.96 13.84
C ALA A 140 20.03 1.84 12.86
N TYR A 141 19.11 1.46 11.97
CA TYR A 141 19.37 0.47 10.91
C TYR A 141 20.41 0.96 9.90
N GLN A 142 20.38 2.22 9.48
CA GLN A 142 21.41 2.80 8.62
C GLN A 142 22.81 2.74 9.26
N GLN A 143 22.89 2.94 10.57
CA GLN A 143 24.14 2.92 11.33
C GLN A 143 24.57 1.52 11.77
N GLY A 144 23.75 0.48 11.55
CA GLY A 144 24.03 -0.88 12.00
C GLY A 144 23.97 -1.07 13.52
N VAL A 145 23.21 -0.22 14.23
CA VAL A 145 23.02 -0.30 15.68
C VAL A 145 21.59 -0.75 16.03
N ALA A 146 21.40 -1.27 17.24
CA ALA A 146 20.08 -1.73 17.67
C ALA A 146 19.10 -0.56 17.85
N ALA A 147 17.95 -0.62 17.15
CA ALA A 147 16.87 0.34 17.32
C ALA A 147 16.24 0.22 18.72
N ARG A 148 15.87 1.36 19.32
CA ARG A 148 15.14 1.37 20.59
C ARG A 148 13.69 0.95 20.34
N SER A 149 13.28 -0.18 20.89
CA SER A 149 11.94 -0.70 20.65
C SER A 149 10.84 -0.11 21.53
N GLY A 150 11.15 0.66 22.57
CA GLY A 150 10.15 1.22 23.48
C GLY A 150 9.58 0.21 24.50
N PRO A 151 8.77 0.68 25.46
CA PRO A 151 8.20 -0.14 26.54
C PRO A 151 7.09 -1.09 26.08
N GLY A 152 6.48 -0.86 24.90
CA GLY A 152 5.33 -1.62 24.41
C GLY A 152 4.02 -1.21 25.10
N PHE A 153 2.94 -1.94 24.80
CA PHE A 153 1.63 -1.65 25.38
C PHE A 153 1.45 -2.42 26.71
N PRO A 154 1.00 -1.78 27.80
CA PRO A 154 0.80 -2.45 29.08
C PRO A 154 -0.08 -3.70 28.99
N GLY A 155 0.44 -4.85 29.44
CA GLY A 155 -0.25 -6.13 29.42
C GLY A 155 -0.23 -6.87 28.07
N GLY A 156 0.30 -6.26 27.02
CA GLY A 156 0.50 -6.91 25.72
C GLY A 156 1.67 -7.89 25.75
N HIS A 157 1.51 -9.07 25.15
CA HIS A 157 2.61 -9.98 24.89
C HIS A 157 3.06 -9.84 23.44
N HIS A 158 4.36 -9.58 23.23
CA HIS A 158 4.97 -9.60 21.92
C HIS A 158 5.97 -10.76 21.80
N PRO A 159 5.89 -11.55 20.72
CA PRO A 159 6.93 -12.53 20.43
C PRO A 159 8.19 -11.77 19.96
N GLY A 160 9.19 -11.58 20.81
CA GLY A 160 10.51 -11.13 20.36
C GLY A 160 11.39 -10.31 21.32
N THR A 161 10.95 -9.92 22.52
CA THR A 161 11.80 -9.19 23.46
C THR A 161 12.35 -10.10 24.56
N HIS A 162 13.59 -10.55 24.40
CA HIS A 162 14.36 -11.04 25.53
C HIS A 162 14.54 -9.88 26.52
N GLN A 163 13.78 -9.91 27.62
CA GLN A 163 14.08 -9.10 28.80
C GLN A 163 15.51 -9.43 29.25
N ALA A 164 16.44 -8.49 29.04
CA ALA A 164 17.72 -8.50 29.72
C ALA A 164 17.47 -8.20 31.20
N GLY A 165 17.21 -9.26 31.96
CA GLY A 165 17.11 -9.22 33.40
C GLY A 165 18.43 -8.77 34.02
N SER A 166 18.32 -7.79 34.92
CA SER A 166 19.36 -7.33 35.81
C SER A 166 19.92 -8.47 36.67
N GLY A 167 21.22 -8.75 36.53
CA GLY A 167 21.93 -9.73 37.35
C GLY A 167 23.40 -9.34 37.47
N ARG A 168 23.80 -8.98 38.69
CA ARG A 168 25.13 -8.52 39.10
C ARG A 168 26.25 -9.53 38.81
N SER A 169 27.37 -8.97 38.35
CA SER A 169 28.78 -9.36 38.45
C SER A 169 29.17 -10.50 39.40
N ALA A 170 29.92 -11.48 38.89
CA ALA A 170 31.03 -12.13 39.59
C ALA A 170 32.06 -12.74 38.61
N ASN A 171 33.33 -12.65 39.01
CA ASN A 171 34.58 -12.82 38.27
C ASN A 171 34.92 -14.23 37.73
N ALA A 172 35.70 -14.19 36.64
CA ALA A 172 36.89 -15.00 36.29
C ALA A 172 36.79 -16.54 36.21
N HIS A 173 37.28 -17.13 35.12
CA HIS A 173 38.60 -17.79 35.03
C HIS A 173 38.90 -18.24 33.59
N SER A 174 40.20 -18.21 33.28
CA SER A 174 40.86 -18.58 32.03
C SER A 174 40.76 -20.08 31.67
N SER A 175 40.76 -20.41 30.37
CA SER A 175 41.74 -21.34 29.77
C SER A 175 41.50 -21.58 28.27
N SER A 176 42.61 -21.44 27.55
CA SER A 176 43.03 -21.99 26.25
C SER A 176 42.14 -23.01 25.52
N GLY A 177 41.89 -22.70 24.24
CA GLY A 177 42.46 -23.44 23.10
C GLY A 177 41.74 -24.71 22.63
N ARG A 178 41.02 -24.61 21.52
CA ARG A 178 41.22 -25.50 20.35
C ARG A 178 40.46 -25.00 19.11
N GLU A 179 41.19 -24.94 18.01
CA GLU A 179 40.74 -24.67 16.65
C GLU A 179 39.96 -25.87 16.06
N PRO A 180 38.87 -25.68 15.30
CA PRO A 180 38.11 -26.78 14.69
C PRO A 180 38.50 -27.03 13.22
N GLN A 181 38.63 -28.30 12.83
CA GLN A 181 38.66 -28.73 11.42
C GLN A 181 37.25 -29.01 10.89
N PRO A 182 36.98 -28.80 9.59
CA PRO A 182 35.65 -28.86 9.02
C PRO A 182 35.28 -30.28 8.54
N ALA A 183 34.05 -30.70 8.79
CA ALA A 183 33.45 -31.88 8.18
C ALA A 183 32.37 -31.44 7.18
N THR A 184 32.65 -31.72 5.91
CA THR A 184 31.74 -31.67 4.75
C THR A 184 30.72 -32.80 4.82
N LEU A 185 29.44 -32.51 4.60
CA LEU A 185 28.44 -33.52 4.24
C LEU A 185 27.40 -32.93 3.26
N ASP A 186 27.62 -33.26 1.99
CA ASP A 186 26.69 -33.89 1.05
C ASP A 186 25.21 -33.48 1.00
N ILE A 187 24.88 -32.94 -0.17
CA ILE A 187 23.55 -32.88 -0.78
C ILE A 187 23.20 -34.28 -1.33
N PRO A 188 21.95 -34.75 -1.17
CA PRO A 188 21.35 -35.62 -2.15
C PRO A 188 20.14 -34.97 -2.83
N VAL A 189 20.25 -34.87 -4.15
CA VAL A 189 19.14 -34.75 -5.10
C VAL A 189 18.57 -36.16 -5.31
N ALA A 190 17.25 -36.31 -5.28
CA ALA A 190 16.59 -37.42 -5.96
C ALA A 190 15.19 -37.01 -6.45
N ALA A 191 14.95 -37.33 -7.71
CA ALA A 191 13.80 -36.96 -8.50
C ALA A 191 12.74 -38.08 -8.57
N SER A 192 11.50 -37.66 -8.84
CA SER A 192 10.51 -38.28 -9.74
C SER A 192 9.96 -39.69 -9.43
N ALA A 193 8.62 -39.81 -9.33
CA ALA A 193 7.77 -40.40 -10.40
C ALA A 193 6.36 -40.85 -9.93
N ARG A 194 5.36 -40.38 -10.70
CA ARG A 194 4.17 -41.09 -11.27
C ARG A 194 3.00 -41.58 -10.38
N GLN A 195 1.85 -40.94 -10.64
CA GLN A 195 0.47 -41.42 -10.92
C GLN A 195 0.05 -42.88 -10.60
N ALA A 196 -1.13 -43.03 -9.97
CA ALA A 196 -2.23 -43.89 -10.44
C ALA A 196 -3.58 -43.56 -9.74
N THR A 197 -4.67 -43.92 -10.42
CA THR A 197 -6.10 -43.63 -10.27
C THR A 197 -6.88 -44.45 -9.20
N GLY A 198 -8.09 -43.98 -8.81
CA GLY A 198 -9.02 -44.53 -7.78
C GLY A 198 -9.70 -45.89 -8.08
N PRO A 199 -10.93 -46.24 -7.60
CA PRO A 199 -11.99 -45.45 -6.94
C PRO A 199 -12.70 -46.14 -5.70
N GLY A 200 -13.71 -45.50 -5.10
CA GLY A 200 -14.93 -46.21 -4.62
C GLY A 200 -15.29 -46.26 -3.11
N ALA A 201 -16.21 -45.38 -2.71
CA ALA A 201 -17.44 -45.59 -1.91
C ALA A 201 -17.45 -46.00 -0.40
N SER A 202 -18.40 -45.34 0.28
CA SER A 202 -19.28 -45.74 1.41
C SER A 202 -18.93 -45.32 2.87
N ALA A 203 -19.89 -44.60 3.45
CA ALA A 203 -20.03 -44.22 4.87
C ALA A 203 -20.96 -45.22 5.60
N PRO A 204 -21.14 -45.13 6.95
CA PRO A 204 -22.27 -44.33 7.45
C PRO A 204 -22.02 -43.57 8.79
N ALA A 205 -23.09 -42.89 9.22
CA ALA A 205 -23.22 -41.73 10.11
C ALA A 205 -23.35 -42.00 11.62
N ALA A 206 -23.08 -40.95 12.41
CA ALA A 206 -23.81 -40.47 13.61
C ALA A 206 -23.25 -39.07 13.95
N GLY A 207 -23.94 -38.01 14.38
CA GLY A 207 -25.31 -37.75 14.83
C GLY A 207 -25.20 -36.58 15.82
N GLY A 208 -25.89 -35.44 15.58
CA GLY A 208 -25.89 -34.30 16.51
C GLY A 208 -26.33 -32.99 15.88
N GLY A 209 -27.57 -32.58 16.14
CA GLY A 209 -28.28 -31.53 15.41
C GLY A 209 -27.83 -30.08 15.66
N ARG A 210 -28.04 -29.24 14.63
CA ARG A 210 -28.17 -27.79 14.71
C ARG A 210 -29.46 -27.35 14.01
N PRO A 211 -30.11 -26.26 14.46
CA PRO A 211 -31.45 -25.88 14.03
C PRO A 211 -31.51 -25.46 12.56
N ARG A 212 -32.62 -25.85 11.93
CA ARG A 212 -33.00 -25.65 10.54
C ARG A 212 -33.37 -24.18 10.31
N ILE A 213 -32.63 -23.47 9.46
CA ILE A 213 -33.10 -22.24 8.80
C ILE A 213 -33.31 -22.62 7.33
N THR A 214 -34.53 -22.39 6.85
CA THR A 214 -34.96 -22.62 5.46
C THR A 214 -34.23 -21.66 4.52
N PRO A 215 -33.60 -22.12 3.42
CA PRO A 215 -33.11 -21.21 2.39
C PRO A 215 -34.28 -20.84 1.47
N GLU A 216 -34.76 -19.60 1.58
CA GLU A 216 -35.43 -18.93 0.46
C GLU A 216 -34.41 -18.76 -0.68
N PRO A 217 -34.81 -18.83 -1.95
CA PRO A 217 -33.90 -18.69 -3.07
C PRO A 217 -33.49 -17.23 -3.18
N VAL A 218 -32.34 -16.87 -2.62
CA VAL A 218 -31.70 -15.59 -2.92
C VAL A 218 -31.22 -15.63 -4.37
N THR A 219 -31.98 -14.94 -5.21
CA THR A 219 -31.62 -14.53 -6.56
C THR A 219 -30.17 -14.06 -6.57
N ALA A 220 -29.40 -14.56 -7.53
CA ALA A 220 -28.05 -14.08 -7.82
C ALA A 220 -28.10 -12.57 -8.05
N PHE A 221 -27.76 -11.80 -7.01
CA PHE A 221 -27.39 -10.41 -7.15
C PHE A 221 -25.92 -10.42 -7.57
N ASP A 222 -25.72 -10.11 -8.84
CA ASP A 222 -24.45 -9.76 -9.45
C ASP A 222 -24.04 -8.40 -8.84
N GLU A 223 -23.47 -8.43 -7.64
CA GLU A 223 -23.03 -7.22 -6.93
C GLU A 223 -21.73 -6.70 -7.54
N LEU A 224 -21.94 -5.73 -8.43
CA LEU A 224 -20.99 -4.80 -9.03
C LEU A 224 -19.93 -4.31 -8.02
N ASP A 225 -18.68 -4.24 -8.50
CA ASP A 225 -17.55 -3.68 -7.76
C ASP A 225 -17.91 -2.23 -7.37
N LEU A 226 -17.60 -1.77 -6.16
CA LEU A 226 -17.94 -0.41 -5.70
C LEU A 226 -17.31 0.70 -6.58
N PHE A 227 -16.21 0.38 -7.27
CA PHE A 227 -15.66 1.23 -8.33
C PHE A 227 -16.62 1.36 -9.53
N SER A 228 -17.40 0.32 -9.81
CA SER A 228 -18.48 0.31 -10.80
C SER A 228 -19.68 1.16 -10.38
N GLU A 229 -19.95 1.38 -9.08
CA GLU A 229 -21.05 2.26 -8.62
C GLU A 229 -20.67 3.73 -8.63
N LEU A 230 -19.44 4.09 -8.21
CA LEU A 230 -18.87 5.41 -8.46
C LEU A 230 -18.70 5.67 -9.96
N ASP A 231 -18.40 4.63 -10.73
CA ASP A 231 -18.46 4.70 -12.18
C ASP A 231 -19.91 4.95 -12.64
N ARG A 232 -20.94 4.34 -12.02
CA ARG A 232 -22.35 4.45 -12.41
C ARG A 232 -22.97 5.82 -12.14
N GLU A 233 -22.74 6.41 -10.98
CA GLU A 233 -23.20 7.77 -10.67
C GLU A 233 -22.51 8.81 -11.58
N ALA A 234 -21.21 8.64 -11.84
CA ALA A 234 -20.48 9.44 -12.83
C ALA A 234 -20.88 9.13 -14.28
N LEU A 235 -21.37 7.91 -14.58
CA LEU A 235 -21.90 7.52 -15.88
C LEU A 235 -23.26 8.18 -16.13
N GLU A 236 -24.14 8.27 -15.13
CA GLU A 236 -25.44 8.94 -15.26
C GLU A 236 -25.30 10.47 -15.40
N GLU A 237 -24.35 11.09 -14.69
CA GLU A 237 -24.00 12.51 -14.89
C GLU A 237 -23.31 12.76 -16.25
N ALA A 238 -22.47 11.83 -16.71
CA ALA A 238 -21.78 11.93 -18.01
C ALA A 238 -22.72 11.64 -19.21
N GLU A 239 -23.66 10.69 -19.08
CA GLU A 239 -24.69 10.41 -20.10
C GLU A 239 -25.67 11.57 -20.20
N ALA A 240 -26.05 12.21 -19.08
CA ALA A 240 -26.82 13.45 -19.09
C ALA A 240 -26.08 14.62 -19.77
N THR A 241 -24.74 14.62 -19.72
CA THR A 241 -23.89 15.66 -20.34
C THR A 241 -23.58 15.36 -21.82
N GLN A 242 -23.64 14.09 -22.26
CA GLN A 242 -23.39 13.67 -23.65
C GLN A 242 -24.49 14.07 -24.65
N GLN A 243 -25.62 14.60 -24.17
CA GLN A 243 -26.70 15.08 -25.05
C GLN A 243 -26.53 16.52 -25.56
N ALA A 244 -25.37 17.17 -25.35
CA ALA A 244 -25.06 18.48 -25.90
C ALA A 244 -23.64 18.54 -26.49
N GLY A 245 -23.52 18.50 -27.82
CA GLY A 245 -22.29 18.85 -28.57
C GLY A 245 -21.05 18.02 -28.25
N SER A 246 -20.88 16.87 -28.92
CA SER A 246 -19.72 15.97 -28.80
C SER A 246 -18.37 16.69 -28.94
N ILE A 247 -17.69 16.95 -27.82
CA ILE A 247 -16.28 17.38 -27.80
C ILE A 247 -15.45 16.31 -28.54
N PRO A 248 -14.57 16.68 -29.47
CA PRO A 248 -13.73 15.70 -30.16
C PRO A 248 -12.83 14.98 -29.15
N PRO A 249 -12.58 13.66 -29.29
CA PRO A 249 -11.75 12.89 -28.35
C PRO A 249 -10.39 13.52 -28.03
N GLU A 250 -9.79 14.17 -29.02
CA GLU A 250 -8.52 14.87 -28.92
C GLU A 250 -8.60 16.02 -27.89
N ALA A 251 -9.62 16.87 -27.99
CA ALA A 251 -9.83 17.97 -27.05
C ALA A 251 -10.16 17.47 -25.64
N LEU A 252 -10.95 16.40 -25.52
CA LEU A 252 -11.22 15.77 -24.23
C LEU A 252 -9.95 15.21 -23.59
N VAL A 253 -9.11 14.52 -24.38
CA VAL A 253 -7.84 13.96 -23.90
C VAL A 253 -6.85 15.07 -23.50
N GLU A 254 -6.82 16.19 -24.22
CA GLU A 254 -6.05 17.38 -23.80
C GLU A 254 -6.50 17.93 -22.45
N GLU A 255 -7.81 18.01 -22.20
CA GLU A 255 -8.36 18.45 -20.91
C GLU A 255 -7.98 17.48 -19.78
N LEU A 256 -8.10 16.17 -20.02
CA LEU A 256 -7.73 15.13 -19.05
C LEU A 256 -6.23 15.12 -18.75
N GLU A 257 -5.36 15.40 -19.74
CA GLU A 257 -3.93 15.56 -19.53
C GLU A 257 -3.63 16.78 -18.65
N ARG A 258 -4.25 17.94 -18.93
CA ARG A 258 -4.11 19.14 -18.10
C ARG A 258 -4.58 18.89 -16.68
N GLU A 259 -5.69 18.18 -16.53
CA GLU A 259 -6.22 17.78 -15.25
C GLU A 259 -5.22 16.90 -14.48
N LEU A 260 -4.74 15.82 -15.10
CA LEU A 260 -3.79 14.89 -14.48
C LEU A 260 -2.49 15.58 -14.03
N LEU A 261 -2.02 16.58 -14.77
CA LEU A 261 -0.81 17.32 -14.41
C LEU A 261 -1.03 18.37 -13.32
N GLY A 262 -2.29 18.65 -12.97
CA GLY A 262 -2.67 19.60 -11.94
C GLY A 262 -2.38 19.10 -10.53
N PRO A 263 -1.90 19.97 -9.62
CA PRO A 263 -1.50 19.58 -8.27
C PRO A 263 -2.67 19.04 -7.42
N LEU A 264 -3.90 19.50 -7.67
CA LEU A 264 -5.09 19.01 -6.97
C LEU A 264 -5.39 17.56 -7.31
N VAL A 265 -5.29 17.19 -8.59
CA VAL A 265 -5.57 15.83 -9.07
C VAL A 265 -4.44 14.89 -8.70
N ARG A 266 -3.17 15.34 -8.80
CA ARG A 266 -2.02 14.53 -8.40
C ARG A 266 -2.01 14.20 -6.91
N GLY A 267 -2.49 15.12 -6.06
CA GLY A 267 -2.71 14.84 -4.64
C GLY A 267 -3.97 14.04 -4.33
N ASP A 268 -4.85 13.83 -5.31
CA ASP A 268 -6.06 13.01 -5.19
C ASP A 268 -5.83 11.65 -5.87
N ILE A 269 -5.49 10.66 -5.06
CA ILE A 269 -5.27 9.28 -5.52
C ILE A 269 -6.53 8.71 -6.18
N GLY A 270 -7.72 9.07 -5.69
CA GLY A 270 -8.97 8.60 -6.28
C GLY A 270 -9.12 9.10 -7.71
N ARG A 271 -8.92 10.41 -7.91
CA ARG A 271 -9.01 11.00 -9.25
C ARG A 271 -7.87 10.55 -10.16
N THR A 272 -6.64 10.50 -9.66
CA THR A 272 -5.48 9.96 -10.40
C THR A 272 -5.73 8.50 -10.81
N ALA A 273 -6.28 7.67 -9.93
CA ALA A 273 -6.61 6.29 -10.24
C ALA A 273 -7.66 6.17 -11.36
N VAL A 274 -8.62 7.10 -11.44
CA VAL A 274 -9.60 7.12 -12.54
C VAL A 274 -8.92 7.44 -13.88
N LEU A 275 -7.98 8.40 -13.88
CA LEU A 275 -7.30 8.84 -15.10
C LEU A 275 -6.25 7.84 -15.60
N LEU A 276 -5.57 7.10 -14.71
CA LEU A 276 -4.57 6.12 -15.10
C LEU A 276 -5.20 4.76 -15.46
N HIS A 277 -4.91 4.28 -16.67
CA HIS A 277 -5.30 2.94 -17.12
C HIS A 277 -4.71 1.87 -16.20
N PRO A 278 -5.40 0.74 -15.90
CA PRO A 278 -4.88 -0.34 -15.04
C PRO A 278 -3.46 -0.81 -15.40
N ASP A 279 -3.18 -0.93 -16.70
CA ASP A 279 -1.85 -1.27 -17.25
C ASP A 279 -0.94 -0.06 -17.51
N PHE A 280 -1.18 1.08 -16.88
CA PHE A 280 -0.37 2.29 -17.08
C PHE A 280 1.13 2.02 -16.84
N MET A 281 1.93 2.61 -17.71
CA MET A 281 3.39 2.62 -17.63
C MET A 281 3.93 4.01 -17.95
N GLU A 282 4.89 4.47 -17.15
CA GLU A 282 5.69 5.65 -17.48
C GLU A 282 7.18 5.31 -17.52
N ILE A 283 7.89 5.91 -18.46
CA ILE A 283 9.36 5.94 -18.46
C ILE A 283 9.78 7.36 -18.09
N GLY A 284 10.25 7.51 -16.85
CA GLY A 284 10.73 8.79 -16.34
C GLY A 284 12.03 9.22 -17.01
N SER A 285 12.39 10.50 -16.85
CA SER A 285 13.63 11.07 -17.41
C SER A 285 14.90 10.38 -16.94
N SER A 286 14.87 9.73 -15.76
CA SER A 286 15.96 8.90 -15.24
C SER A 286 16.08 7.51 -15.88
N GLY A 287 15.16 7.15 -16.78
CA GLY A 287 15.00 5.80 -17.31
C GLY A 287 14.28 4.83 -16.38
N ARG A 288 13.86 5.29 -15.18
CA ARG A 288 13.03 4.48 -14.26
C ARG A 288 11.67 4.20 -14.89
N VAL A 289 11.27 2.94 -14.86
CA VAL A 289 9.93 2.50 -15.26
C VAL A 289 8.98 2.57 -14.06
N TRP A 290 7.86 3.24 -14.25
CA TRP A 290 6.79 3.42 -13.28
C TRP A 290 5.56 2.65 -13.73
N THR A 291 4.99 1.85 -12.83
CA THR A 291 3.66 1.25 -13.00
C THR A 291 2.59 2.14 -12.39
N ARG A 292 1.30 1.94 -12.73
CA ARG A 292 0.17 2.66 -12.12
C ARG A 292 0.27 2.83 -10.61
N ASP A 293 0.47 1.74 -9.87
CA ASP A 293 0.51 1.79 -8.40
C ASP A 293 1.73 2.56 -7.90
N ALA A 294 2.89 2.33 -8.50
CA ALA A 294 4.12 3.05 -8.15
C ALA A 294 4.00 4.56 -8.43
N MET A 295 3.30 4.95 -9.51
CA MET A 295 3.01 6.34 -9.83
C MET A 295 2.04 6.94 -8.80
N MET A 296 0.92 6.28 -8.52
CA MET A 296 -0.04 6.75 -7.51
C MET A 296 0.62 6.91 -6.14
N MET A 297 1.47 5.96 -5.73
CA MET A 297 2.22 6.04 -4.48
C MET A 297 3.22 7.20 -4.46
N ALA A 298 3.92 7.43 -5.56
CA ALA A 298 4.85 8.56 -5.64
C ALA A 298 4.12 9.91 -5.60
N LEU A 299 2.98 10.01 -6.28
CA LEU A 299 2.16 11.23 -6.28
C LEU A 299 1.46 11.49 -4.93
N GLU A 300 1.20 10.44 -4.16
CA GLU A 300 0.73 10.56 -2.78
C GLU A 300 1.81 11.11 -1.85
N GLU A 301 3.05 10.62 -1.97
CA GLU A 301 4.20 11.09 -1.19
C GLU A 301 4.60 12.52 -1.57
N ASP A 302 4.67 12.79 -2.88
CA ASP A 302 4.94 14.10 -3.45
C ASP A 302 4.05 14.31 -4.70
N PRO A 303 2.95 15.08 -4.57
CA PRO A 303 2.08 15.42 -5.70
C PRO A 303 2.80 16.12 -6.85
N GLY A 304 4.06 16.50 -6.65
CA GLY A 304 4.89 17.17 -7.61
C GLY A 304 4.55 18.65 -7.73
N GLU A 305 5.37 19.35 -8.51
CA GLU A 305 5.16 20.76 -8.76
C GLU A 305 4.03 20.98 -9.77
N ARG A 306 3.38 22.14 -9.63
CA ARG A 306 2.47 22.62 -10.67
C ARG A 306 3.20 22.65 -12.02
N THR A 307 2.60 21.98 -12.99
CA THR A 307 3.15 21.84 -14.34
C THR A 307 2.16 22.44 -15.32
N ASP A 308 2.58 23.47 -16.05
CA ASP A 308 1.79 24.01 -17.17
C ASP A 308 2.20 23.29 -18.46
N ILE A 309 1.30 23.21 -19.45
CA ILE A 309 1.57 22.54 -20.72
C ILE A 309 1.17 23.34 -21.96
N GLU A 310 1.99 23.19 -23.00
CA GLU A 310 1.76 23.63 -24.38
C GLU A 310 1.62 22.39 -25.26
N ILE A 311 0.45 22.20 -25.88
CA ILE A 311 0.20 21.06 -26.77
C ILE A 311 0.94 21.30 -28.08
N LEU A 312 1.73 20.30 -28.51
CA LEU A 312 2.45 20.31 -29.78
C LEU A 312 1.70 19.52 -30.86
N GLY A 313 0.99 18.46 -30.46
CA GLY A 313 0.16 17.66 -31.34
C GLY A 313 -0.79 16.74 -30.58
N ALA A 314 -1.96 16.51 -31.17
CA ALA A 314 -2.96 15.57 -30.68
C ALA A 314 -3.39 14.68 -31.86
N ASP A 315 -2.81 13.50 -31.93
CA ASP A 315 -2.98 12.56 -33.04
C ASP A 315 -3.91 11.42 -32.63
N ARG A 316 -5.06 11.31 -33.30
CA ARG A 316 -5.97 10.21 -33.08
C ARG A 316 -5.50 8.94 -33.78
N ILE A 317 -5.26 7.89 -33.00
CA ILE A 317 -4.83 6.57 -33.48
C ILE A 317 -6.04 5.64 -33.48
N GLY A 318 -6.85 5.72 -34.53
CA GLY A 318 -8.07 4.94 -34.67
C GLY A 318 -9.20 5.39 -33.73
N ALA A 319 -10.18 4.50 -33.48
CA ALA A 319 -11.39 4.89 -32.77
C ALA A 319 -11.19 5.15 -31.27
N GLY A 320 -10.22 4.46 -30.65
CA GLY A 320 -10.08 4.37 -29.19
C GLY A 320 -8.68 4.66 -28.67
N ALA A 321 -7.83 5.36 -29.41
CA ALA A 321 -6.54 5.84 -28.90
C ALA A 321 -6.24 7.27 -29.38
N VAL A 322 -5.61 8.07 -28.53
CA VAL A 322 -5.10 9.42 -28.83
C VAL A 322 -3.67 9.52 -28.30
N LEU A 323 -2.75 9.93 -29.16
CA LEU A 323 -1.39 10.28 -28.79
C LEU A 323 -1.29 11.80 -28.65
N LEU A 324 -0.98 12.28 -27.46
CA LEU A 324 -0.59 13.67 -27.26
C LEU A 324 0.93 13.78 -27.27
N THR A 325 1.41 14.84 -27.90
CA THR A 325 2.76 15.35 -27.73
C THR A 325 2.67 16.78 -27.25
N TYR A 326 3.44 17.11 -26.22
CA TYR A 326 3.34 18.41 -25.59
C TYR A 326 4.63 18.78 -24.88
N ARG A 327 4.79 20.07 -24.61
CA ARG A 327 5.84 20.60 -23.76
C ARG A 327 5.27 20.88 -22.38
N SER A 328 5.98 20.44 -21.35
CA SER A 328 5.63 20.74 -19.97
C SER A 328 6.64 21.70 -19.34
N PHE A 329 6.14 22.65 -18.58
CA PHE A 329 6.92 23.67 -17.86
C PHE A 329 6.72 23.51 -16.36
N ALA A 330 7.80 23.23 -15.63
CA ALA A 330 7.85 23.19 -14.18
C ALA A 330 9.01 24.07 -13.69
N ARG A 331 9.12 24.30 -12.37
CA ARG A 331 10.27 25.07 -11.84
C ARG A 331 11.58 24.31 -12.01
N SER A 332 11.50 22.98 -11.99
CA SER A 332 12.61 22.06 -12.26
C SER A 332 13.11 22.08 -13.71
N GLY A 333 12.36 22.65 -14.65
CA GLY A 333 12.78 22.81 -16.05
C GLY A 333 11.68 22.49 -17.05
N THR A 334 12.08 22.38 -18.31
CA THR A 334 11.20 22.10 -19.44
C THR A 334 11.41 20.66 -19.93
N THR A 335 10.34 19.99 -20.33
CA THR A 335 10.38 18.59 -20.78
C THR A 335 9.43 18.40 -21.96
N LEU A 336 9.91 17.75 -23.02
CA LEU A 336 9.08 17.25 -24.10
C LEU A 336 8.46 15.92 -23.68
N ARG A 337 7.15 15.81 -23.80
CA ARG A 337 6.37 14.66 -23.34
C ARG A 337 5.53 14.07 -24.45
N SER A 338 5.33 12.77 -24.34
CA SER A 338 4.38 12.02 -25.14
C SER A 338 3.49 11.19 -24.23
N SER A 339 2.18 11.24 -24.43
CA SER A 339 1.22 10.48 -23.67
C SER A 339 0.25 9.74 -24.59
N LEU A 340 0.00 8.47 -24.31
CA LEU A 340 -0.96 7.64 -25.04
C LEU A 340 -2.18 7.42 -24.17
N TRP A 341 -3.32 7.94 -24.61
CA TRP A 341 -4.62 7.74 -23.99
C TRP A 341 -5.40 6.70 -24.78
N VAL A 342 -6.11 5.82 -24.06
CA VAL A 342 -6.94 4.77 -24.65
C VAL A 342 -8.36 4.83 -24.09
N LEU A 343 -9.34 4.51 -24.94
CA LEU A 343 -10.74 4.41 -24.54
C LEU A 343 -10.98 3.03 -23.92
N ASP A 344 -11.17 2.99 -22.61
CA ASP A 344 -11.42 1.80 -21.80
C ASP A 344 -12.73 1.94 -21.04
N GLY A 345 -13.68 1.02 -21.29
CA GLY A 345 -15.01 1.07 -20.67
C GLY A 345 -15.78 2.38 -20.91
N GLY A 346 -15.59 3.01 -22.08
CA GLY A 346 -16.22 4.30 -22.41
C GLY A 346 -15.52 5.53 -21.81
N ARG A 347 -14.36 5.36 -21.15
CA ARG A 347 -13.58 6.45 -20.56
C ARG A 347 -12.19 6.52 -21.17
N TRP A 348 -11.70 7.73 -21.41
CA TRP A 348 -10.31 7.93 -21.81
C TRP A 348 -9.40 7.82 -20.60
N ARG A 349 -8.40 6.93 -20.68
CA ARG A 349 -7.43 6.69 -19.61
C ARG A 349 -6.01 6.72 -20.17
N LEU A 350 -5.10 7.30 -19.40
CA LEU A 350 -3.69 7.36 -19.75
C LEU A 350 -3.06 5.97 -19.65
N ARG A 351 -2.57 5.45 -20.76
CA ARG A 351 -1.98 4.10 -20.89
C ARG A 351 -0.46 4.10 -20.87
N PHE A 352 0.15 5.16 -21.39
CA PHE A 352 1.60 5.29 -21.43
C PHE A 352 2.04 6.74 -21.37
N HIS A 353 3.15 7.00 -20.70
CA HIS A 353 3.76 8.32 -20.63
C HIS A 353 5.29 8.26 -20.72
N GLN A 354 5.89 9.27 -21.34
CA GLN A 354 7.33 9.45 -21.36
C GLN A 354 7.67 10.94 -21.42
N GLY A 355 8.75 11.32 -20.73
CA GLY A 355 9.30 12.68 -20.80
C GLY A 355 10.80 12.67 -21.09
N THR A 356 11.23 13.59 -21.97
CA THR A 356 12.65 13.88 -22.25
C THR A 356 12.94 15.34 -21.89
N PRO A 357 13.85 15.61 -20.94
CA PRO A 357 14.22 16.99 -20.60
C PRO A 357 14.72 17.75 -21.84
N GLU A 358 14.29 19.00 -22.00
CA GLU A 358 14.89 19.89 -23.01
C GLU A 358 16.23 20.42 -22.47
N ALA A 359 17.22 20.52 -23.37
CA ALA A 359 18.60 20.85 -23.05
C ALA A 359 18.85 22.34 -22.81
#